data_AF-A0A2D8HT21-F1
#
_entry.id   AF-A0A2D8HT21-F1
#
_cell.length_a   1.000
_cell.length_b   1.000
_cell.length_c   1.000
_cell.angle_alpha   90.00
_cell.angle_beta   90.00
_cell.angle_gamma   90.00
#
_symmetry.space_group_name_H-M   'P 1'
#
loop_
_entity.id
_entity.type
_entity.pdbx_description
1 polymer ?
#
loop_
_entity_poly.entity_id
_entity_poly.type
_entity_poly.pdbx_seq_one_letter_code
_entity_poly.pdbx_strand_id
1 'polypeptide(L)'
;MTQPWSKDVLFSSAKQDWSTPKDLFTSLDSEFSFDLDACATSANAKTLNFIGPEEDALTVDWSERGARIFCNPPYGRGIGEWVEKAYKTSLSGPTVVVLIFARTDTKWWQDWASRAAEIRFISGRVHFERGGVTGPATAPSAVLVFSEEYRVPLIKHVQLPRGND
;
A
#
# COMPACT_ATOMS: atom_id res chain seq x y z
N MET A 1 5.80 6.63 33.21
CA MET A 1 5.92 5.18 32.99
C MET A 1 5.52 4.88 31.55
N THR A 2 6.50 4.74 30.67
CA THR A 2 6.26 4.44 29.25
C THR A 2 6.11 2.93 29.10
N GLN A 3 4.93 2.49 28.66
CA GLN A 3 4.66 1.08 28.38
C GLN A 3 5.71 0.54 27.38
N PRO A 4 6.41 -0.56 27.68
CA PRO A 4 7.40 -1.11 26.78
C PRO A 4 6.73 -1.70 25.55
N TRP A 5 7.37 -1.47 24.41
CA TRP A 5 6.97 -1.92 23.08
C TRP A 5 6.80 -3.45 23.05
N SER A 6 5.59 -3.95 22.72
CA SER A 6 5.34 -5.38 22.45
C SER A 6 4.98 -5.59 20.98
N LYS A 7 5.50 -6.68 20.39
CA LYS A 7 5.14 -7.18 19.04
C LYS A 7 3.63 -7.36 18.86
N ASP A 8 2.88 -7.54 19.95
CA ASP A 8 1.42 -7.77 19.93
C ASP A 8 0.62 -6.56 19.43
N VAL A 9 1.13 -5.34 19.59
CA VAL A 9 0.44 -4.10 19.17
C VAL A 9 0.33 -4.00 17.66
N LEU A 10 1.29 -4.60 16.92
CA LEU A 10 1.36 -4.56 15.47
C LEU A 10 0.53 -5.67 14.80
N PHE A 11 0.23 -6.75 15.52
CA PHE A 11 -0.64 -7.85 15.06
C PHE A 11 -2.06 -7.78 15.62
N SER A 12 -2.35 -6.87 16.56
CA SER A 12 -3.72 -6.64 16.98
C SER A 12 -4.52 -6.04 15.81
N SER A 13 -5.58 -6.72 15.40
CA SER A 13 -6.55 -6.23 14.42
C SER A 13 -7.36 -5.02 14.92
N ALA A 14 -6.97 -4.44 16.05
CA ALA A 14 -7.84 -3.59 16.85
C ALA A 14 -7.82 -2.11 16.43
N LYS A 15 -6.94 -1.69 15.50
CA LYS A 15 -6.96 -0.41 14.75
C LYS A 15 -5.69 -0.29 13.90
N GLN A 16 -5.86 -0.25 12.58
CA GLN A 16 -4.81 -0.14 11.55
C GLN A 16 -4.71 1.31 11.03
N ASP A 17 -4.80 2.29 11.92
CA ASP A 17 -4.83 3.73 11.66
C ASP A 17 -3.43 4.36 11.52
N TRP A 18 -2.41 3.55 11.22
CA TRP A 18 -1.04 4.02 11.00
C TRP A 18 -0.94 4.91 9.75
N SER A 19 -0.52 6.15 9.92
CA SER A 19 -0.35 7.12 8.84
C SER A 19 1.02 6.99 8.18
N THR A 20 1.06 7.18 6.86
CA THR A 20 2.30 7.30 6.08
C THR A 20 3.12 8.50 6.58
N PRO A 21 4.43 8.36 6.85
CA PRO A 21 5.26 9.50 7.22
C PRO A 21 5.23 10.59 6.16
N LYS A 22 5.20 11.86 6.62
CA LYS A 22 4.99 13.02 5.75
C LYS A 22 6.00 13.10 4.61
N ASP A 23 7.28 12.94 4.90
CA ASP A 23 8.34 13.09 3.89
C ASP A 23 8.25 12.04 2.78
N LEU A 24 7.90 10.79 3.14
CA LEU A 24 7.68 9.73 2.16
C LEU A 24 6.49 10.06 1.25
N PHE A 25 5.37 10.50 1.83
CA PHE A 25 4.21 10.90 1.04
C PHE A 25 4.53 12.10 0.15
N THR A 26 5.11 13.18 0.68
CA THR A 26 5.45 14.39 -0.08
C THR A 26 6.41 14.09 -1.23
N SER A 27 7.39 13.20 -1.05
CA SER A 27 8.27 12.78 -2.13
C SER A 27 7.50 12.10 -3.26
N LEU A 28 6.59 11.18 -2.95
CA LEU A 28 5.76 10.51 -3.96
C LEU A 28 4.78 11.49 -4.61
N ASP A 29 4.15 12.35 -3.82
CA ASP A 29 3.16 13.33 -4.28
C ASP A 29 3.79 14.38 -5.21
N SER A 30 5.04 14.77 -4.96
CA SER A 30 5.77 15.68 -5.86
C SER A 30 5.97 15.10 -7.27
N GLU A 31 5.93 13.77 -7.40
CA GLU A 31 6.09 13.06 -8.67
C GLU A 31 4.74 12.71 -9.31
N PHE A 32 3.80 12.19 -8.53
CA PHE A 32 2.55 11.64 -9.03
C PHE A 32 1.38 12.61 -8.96
N SER A 33 1.46 13.64 -8.11
CA SER A 33 0.42 14.64 -7.84
C SER A 33 -0.92 13.99 -7.53
N PHE A 34 -1.02 13.36 -6.35
CA PHE A 34 -2.17 12.53 -5.98
C PHE A 34 -3.45 13.36 -5.82
N ASP A 35 -4.55 12.85 -6.37
CA ASP A 35 -5.88 13.43 -6.26
C ASP A 35 -6.83 12.60 -5.38
N LEU A 36 -6.44 11.36 -5.02
CA LEU A 36 -7.20 10.47 -4.17
C LEU A 36 -6.29 9.70 -3.19
N ASP A 37 -6.68 9.65 -1.92
CA ASP A 37 -6.17 8.71 -0.92
C ASP A 37 -7.21 7.61 -0.70
N ALA A 38 -6.99 6.45 -1.30
CA ALA A 38 -7.97 5.37 -1.40
C ALA A 38 -8.14 4.56 -0.10
N CYS A 39 -7.35 4.84 0.93
CA CYS A 39 -7.48 4.17 2.22
C CYS A 39 -6.99 5.09 3.35
N ALA A 40 -7.91 5.93 3.83
CA ALA A 40 -7.59 6.89 4.86
C ALA A 40 -8.72 7.06 5.88
N THR A 41 -8.50 7.94 6.84
CA THR A 41 -9.50 8.51 7.73
C THR A 41 -9.37 10.02 7.62
N SER A 42 -10.38 10.76 8.03
CA SER A 42 -10.31 12.23 8.07
C SER A 42 -9.11 12.78 8.88
N ALA A 43 -8.59 12.00 9.83
CA ALA A 43 -7.46 12.39 10.65
C ALA A 43 -6.08 12.10 10.03
N ASN A 44 -5.98 11.19 9.06
CA ASN A 44 -4.71 10.73 8.51
C ASN A 44 -4.60 10.80 6.97
N ALA A 45 -5.68 11.24 6.31
CA ALA A 45 -5.74 11.45 4.86
C ALA A 45 -4.60 12.33 4.35
N LYS A 46 -4.05 11.96 3.20
CA LYS A 46 -2.98 12.69 2.54
C LYS A 46 -3.45 13.63 1.43
N THR A 47 -4.69 13.48 1.02
CA THR A 47 -5.39 14.33 0.04
C THR A 47 -6.73 14.80 0.61
N LEU A 48 -7.30 15.86 0.07
CA LEU A 48 -8.63 16.34 0.47
C LEU A 48 -9.75 15.37 0.08
N ASN A 49 -9.60 14.70 -1.05
CA ASN A 49 -10.48 13.63 -1.52
C ASN A 49 -9.89 12.29 -1.06
N PHE A 50 -10.58 11.59 -0.17
CA PHE A 50 -10.15 10.30 0.36
C PHE A 50 -11.36 9.37 0.50
N ILE A 51 -11.08 8.07 0.58
CA ILE A 51 -12.09 7.05 0.94
C ILE A 51 -11.85 6.68 2.41
N GLY A 52 -12.85 6.99 3.24
CA GLY A 52 -12.84 6.74 4.67
C GLY A 52 -13.44 5.38 5.06
N PRO A 53 -13.35 4.99 6.35
CA PRO A 53 -13.91 3.74 6.86
C PRO A 53 -15.45 3.66 6.79
N GLU A 54 -16.14 4.77 6.54
CA GLU A 54 -17.57 4.84 6.30
C GLU A 54 -17.99 4.24 4.94
N GLU A 55 -17.04 4.06 4.02
CA GLU A 55 -17.24 3.40 2.72
C GLU A 55 -16.31 2.19 2.60
N ASP A 56 -16.80 1.06 2.06
CA ASP A 56 -15.92 -0.06 1.75
C ASP A 56 -15.14 0.24 0.46
N ALA A 57 -13.91 0.73 0.61
CA ALA A 57 -13.04 1.09 -0.50
C ALA A 57 -12.81 -0.06 -1.49
N LEU A 58 -12.91 -1.34 -1.10
CA LEU A 58 -12.76 -2.45 -2.05
C LEU A 58 -13.96 -2.54 -3.02
N THR A 59 -15.12 -2.02 -2.62
CA THR A 59 -16.34 -1.98 -3.43
C THR A 59 -16.49 -0.71 -4.25
N VAL A 60 -15.91 0.42 -3.80
CA VAL A 60 -15.95 1.71 -4.51
C VAL A 60 -15.13 1.64 -5.80
N ASP A 61 -15.62 2.22 -6.89
CA ASP A 61 -14.81 2.41 -8.10
C ASP A 61 -13.85 3.59 -7.90
N TRP A 62 -12.57 3.28 -7.68
CA TRP A 62 -11.52 4.28 -7.49
C TRP A 62 -11.29 5.14 -8.74
N SER A 63 -11.55 4.59 -9.93
CA SER A 63 -11.30 5.28 -11.21
C SER A 63 -12.28 6.41 -11.48
N GLU A 64 -13.46 6.37 -10.88
CA GLU A 64 -14.43 7.48 -10.90
C GLU A 64 -14.10 8.57 -9.87
N ARG A 65 -13.21 8.27 -8.91
CA ARG A 65 -12.89 9.13 -7.77
C ARG A 65 -11.58 9.88 -7.93
N GLY A 66 -10.66 9.38 -8.77
CA GLY A 66 -9.36 10.00 -8.98
C GLY A 66 -8.59 9.37 -10.14
N ALA A 67 -7.69 10.13 -10.74
CA ALA A 67 -6.80 9.65 -11.79
C ALA A 67 -5.43 9.26 -11.22
N ARG A 68 -4.99 9.90 -10.13
CA ARG A 68 -3.67 9.70 -9.49
C ARG A 68 -3.88 9.32 -8.03
N ILE A 69 -3.81 8.03 -7.76
CA ILE A 69 -4.36 7.43 -6.55
C ILE A 69 -3.24 6.94 -5.64
N PHE A 70 -3.22 7.39 -4.40
CA PHE A 70 -2.37 6.84 -3.35
C PHE A 70 -3.15 5.84 -2.49
N CYS A 71 -2.50 4.77 -2.05
CA CYS A 71 -3.11 3.79 -1.16
C CYS A 71 -2.07 3.27 -0.14
N ASN A 72 -2.36 3.44 1.14
CA ASN A 72 -1.64 2.78 2.24
C ASN A 72 -2.64 1.90 3.02
N PRO A 73 -2.95 0.69 2.52
CA PRO A 73 -4.02 -0.14 3.06
C PRO A 73 -3.66 -0.72 4.45
N PRO A 74 -4.64 -1.22 5.22
CA PRO A 74 -4.35 -1.96 6.44
C PRO A 74 -3.55 -3.23 6.13
N TYR A 75 -2.47 -3.45 6.89
CA TYR A 75 -1.52 -4.53 6.75
C TYR A 75 -2.02 -5.75 7.52
N GLY A 76 -2.55 -6.74 6.82
CA GLY A 76 -3.06 -7.94 7.47
C GLY A 76 -3.73 -8.93 6.54
N ARG A 77 -4.70 -9.67 7.09
CA ARG A 77 -5.58 -10.53 6.28
C ARG A 77 -6.37 -9.64 5.32
N GLY A 78 -6.37 -9.97 4.04
CA GLY A 78 -7.02 -9.18 2.99
C GLY A 78 -6.11 -8.24 2.22
N ILE A 79 -4.82 -8.10 2.58
CA ILE A 79 -3.89 -7.21 1.84
C ILE A 79 -3.82 -7.52 0.33
N GLY A 80 -4.01 -8.79 -0.04
CA GLY A 80 -4.04 -9.19 -1.44
C GLY A 80 -5.21 -8.60 -2.24
N GLU A 81 -6.36 -8.38 -1.61
CA GLU A 81 -7.54 -7.78 -2.25
C GLU A 81 -7.29 -6.32 -2.59
N TRP A 82 -6.56 -5.59 -1.73
CA TRP A 82 -6.15 -4.21 -1.99
C TRP A 82 -5.18 -4.10 -3.17
N VAL A 83 -4.20 -5.00 -3.24
CA VAL A 83 -3.23 -5.01 -4.35
C VAL A 83 -3.91 -5.43 -5.65
N GLU A 84 -4.79 -6.42 -5.60
CA GLU A 84 -5.63 -6.82 -6.74
C GLU A 84 -6.50 -5.66 -7.23
N LYS A 85 -7.15 -4.94 -6.30
CA LYS A 85 -7.97 -3.76 -6.61
C LYS A 85 -7.12 -2.68 -7.27
N ALA A 86 -5.97 -2.34 -6.69
CA ALA A 86 -5.07 -1.33 -7.25
C ALA A 86 -4.64 -1.68 -8.70
N TYR A 87 -4.26 -2.93 -8.95
CA TYR A 87 -3.94 -3.41 -10.29
C TYR A 87 -5.15 -3.31 -11.23
N LYS A 88 -6.32 -3.80 -10.82
CA LYS A 88 -7.54 -3.75 -11.66
C LYS A 88 -7.98 -2.32 -11.96
N THR A 89 -7.91 -1.43 -10.99
CA THR A 89 -8.18 0.00 -11.17
C THR A 89 -7.21 0.62 -12.17
N SER A 90 -5.92 0.28 -12.15
CA SER A 90 -5.00 0.87 -13.12
C SER A 90 -5.30 0.47 -14.57
N LEU A 91 -5.95 -0.69 -14.79
CA LEU A 91 -6.33 -1.14 -16.13
C LEU A 91 -7.41 -0.25 -16.78
N SER A 92 -8.12 0.58 -16.01
CA SER A 92 -9.08 1.55 -16.54
C SER A 92 -8.48 2.95 -16.77
N GLY A 93 -7.17 3.13 -16.60
CA GLY A 93 -6.45 4.38 -16.89
C GLY A 93 -5.75 5.06 -15.71
N PRO A 94 -6.28 5.04 -14.46
CA PRO A 94 -5.60 5.68 -13.33
C PRO A 94 -4.19 5.14 -13.06
N THR A 95 -3.32 6.01 -12.54
CA THR A 95 -2.08 5.57 -11.89
C THR A 95 -2.35 5.35 -10.42
N VAL A 96 -2.05 4.14 -9.92
CA VAL A 96 -2.27 3.75 -8.54
C VAL A 96 -0.94 3.41 -7.87
N VAL A 97 -0.61 4.15 -6.81
CA VAL A 97 0.62 3.99 -6.03
C VAL A 97 0.28 3.41 -4.67
N VAL A 98 0.84 2.25 -4.37
CA VAL A 98 0.54 1.49 -3.14
C VAL A 98 1.77 1.35 -2.27
N LEU A 99 1.70 1.78 -1.02
CA LEU A 99 2.73 1.52 -0.01
C LEU A 99 2.40 0.22 0.74
N ILE A 100 3.33 -0.74 0.75
CA ILE A 100 3.07 -2.07 1.31
C ILE A 100 4.33 -2.73 1.88
N PHE A 101 4.17 -3.84 2.60
CA PHE A 101 5.33 -4.66 3.00
C PHE A 101 5.85 -5.49 1.82
N ALA A 102 7.17 -5.50 1.64
CA ALA A 102 7.88 -6.28 0.62
C ALA A 102 7.86 -7.78 0.95
N ARG A 103 6.70 -8.42 0.81
CA ARG A 103 6.44 -9.84 1.09
C ARG A 103 6.49 -10.65 -0.20
N THR A 104 7.65 -10.62 -0.85
CA THR A 104 7.86 -11.17 -2.19
C THR A 104 7.51 -12.66 -2.31
N ASP A 105 7.54 -13.40 -1.22
CA ASP A 105 7.25 -14.84 -1.14
C ASP A 105 5.75 -15.19 -1.10
N THR A 106 4.89 -14.22 -0.82
CA THR A 106 3.45 -14.45 -0.64
C THR A 106 2.70 -14.60 -1.96
N LYS A 107 1.58 -15.35 -1.93
CA LYS A 107 0.73 -15.57 -3.12
C LYS A 107 0.25 -14.25 -3.74
N TRP A 108 -0.28 -13.32 -2.93
CA TRP A 108 -0.79 -12.04 -3.45
C TRP A 108 0.31 -11.18 -4.09
N TRP A 109 1.55 -11.28 -3.59
CA TRP A 109 2.66 -10.57 -4.21
C TRP A 109 2.96 -11.14 -5.59
N GLN A 110 3.03 -12.47 -5.68
CA GLN A 110 3.31 -13.18 -6.92
C GLN A 110 2.18 -13.04 -7.95
N ASP A 111 0.93 -12.97 -7.50
CA ASP A 111 -0.24 -12.85 -8.38
C ASP A 111 -0.47 -11.42 -8.86
N TRP A 112 -0.25 -10.42 -7.99
CA TRP A 112 -0.69 -9.03 -8.23
C TRP A 112 0.43 -8.00 -8.12
N ALA A 113 1.22 -8.00 -7.04
CA ALA A 113 2.24 -6.97 -6.84
C ALA A 113 3.32 -6.99 -7.93
N SER A 114 3.69 -8.18 -8.42
CA SER A 114 4.63 -8.34 -9.53
C SER A 114 4.13 -7.83 -10.88
N ARG A 115 2.86 -7.43 -10.98
CA ARG A 115 2.28 -6.80 -12.17
C ARG A 115 2.45 -5.27 -12.18
N ALA A 116 2.97 -4.69 -11.10
CA ALA A 116 3.25 -3.27 -11.04
C ALA A 116 4.18 -2.85 -12.18
N ALA A 117 3.94 -1.68 -12.74
CA ALA A 117 4.81 -1.04 -13.72
C ALA A 117 6.16 -0.62 -13.10
N GLU A 118 6.18 -0.37 -11.79
CA GLU A 118 7.39 -0.14 -11.03
C GLU A 118 7.27 -0.70 -9.62
N ILE A 119 8.36 -1.27 -9.10
CA ILE A 119 8.49 -1.67 -7.70
C ILE A 119 9.71 -0.95 -7.12
N ARG A 120 9.48 -0.02 -6.18
CA ARG A 120 10.55 0.71 -5.48
C ARG A 120 10.79 0.09 -4.12
N PHE A 121 12.00 -0.40 -3.90
CA PHE A 121 12.43 -0.84 -2.58
C PHE A 121 12.90 0.35 -1.75
N ILE A 122 12.40 0.45 -0.51
CA ILE A 122 12.81 1.49 0.43
C ILE A 122 13.99 0.97 1.24
N SER A 123 15.10 1.71 1.27
CA SER A 123 16.23 1.42 2.14
C SER A 123 15.86 1.71 3.60
N GLY A 124 16.01 0.72 4.49
CA GLY A 124 15.66 0.84 5.91
C GLY A 124 14.22 0.47 6.25
N ARG A 125 13.71 0.98 7.37
CA ARG A 125 12.31 0.79 7.81
C ARG A 125 11.56 2.10 7.71
N VAL A 126 10.38 2.06 7.09
CA VAL A 126 9.43 3.17 7.13
C VAL A 126 8.98 3.36 8.58
N HIS A 127 9.00 4.60 9.06
CA HIS A 127 8.57 4.93 10.42
C HIS A 127 7.15 5.49 10.36
N PHE A 128 6.16 4.65 10.65
CA PHE A 128 4.75 5.03 10.62
C PHE A 128 4.33 5.80 11.87
N GLU A 129 3.28 6.59 11.74
CA GLU A 129 2.79 7.49 12.80
C GLU A 129 1.39 7.08 13.25
N ARG A 130 1.13 7.11 14.57
CA ARG A 130 -0.19 6.83 15.15
C ARG A 130 -0.34 7.54 16.49
N GLY A 131 -1.34 8.43 16.60
CA GLY A 131 -1.66 9.10 17.86
C GLY A 131 -0.49 9.86 18.49
N GLY A 132 0.37 10.49 17.67
CA GLY A 132 1.58 11.20 18.12
C GLY A 132 2.78 10.30 18.43
N VAL A 133 2.68 8.99 18.20
CA VAL A 133 3.77 8.02 18.36
C VAL A 133 4.27 7.60 16.98
N THR A 134 5.59 7.56 16.83
CA THR A 134 6.27 7.07 15.62
C THR A 134 6.95 5.74 15.90
N GLY A 135 6.89 4.79 14.96
CA GLY A 135 7.55 3.48 15.12
C GLY A 135 7.96 2.83 13.79
N PRO A 136 9.04 2.04 13.76
CA PRO A 136 9.50 1.39 12.54
C PRO A 136 8.54 0.29 12.11
N ALA A 137 8.39 0.13 10.80
CA ALA A 137 7.71 -0.98 10.16
C ALA A 137 8.29 -2.32 10.66
N THR A 138 7.42 -3.30 10.89
CA THR A 138 7.83 -4.66 11.31
C THR A 138 8.46 -5.48 10.18
N ALA A 139 8.42 -4.96 8.96
CA ALA A 139 8.90 -5.62 7.76
C ALA A 139 9.53 -4.58 6.80
N PRO A 140 10.31 -5.03 5.80
CA PRO A 140 10.71 -4.16 4.71
C PRO A 140 9.49 -3.65 3.96
N SER A 141 9.55 -2.42 3.46
CA SER A 141 8.48 -1.80 2.67
C SER A 141 8.87 -1.67 1.21
N ALA A 142 7.87 -1.65 0.35
CA ALA A 142 8.00 -1.33 -1.06
C ALA A 142 6.86 -0.38 -1.49
N VAL A 143 7.13 0.41 -2.52
CA VAL A 143 6.11 1.16 -3.25
C VAL A 143 5.85 0.42 -4.56
N LEU A 144 4.59 0.11 -4.81
CA LEU A 144 4.12 -0.45 -6.07
C LEU A 144 3.51 0.68 -6.89
N VAL A 145 3.89 0.82 -8.15
CA VAL A 145 3.26 1.76 -9.09
C VAL A 145 2.57 0.95 -10.16
N PHE A 146 1.24 1.00 -10.19
CA PHE A 146 0.42 0.42 -11.24
C PHE A 146 -0.03 1.50 -12.20
N SER A 147 0.31 1.37 -13.48
CA SER A 147 -0.08 2.34 -14.50
C SER A 147 0.13 1.78 -15.89
N GLU A 148 -0.83 2.06 -16.78
CA GLU A 148 -0.71 1.75 -18.21
C GLU A 148 0.25 2.70 -18.93
N GLU A 149 0.46 3.92 -18.39
CA GLU A 149 1.33 4.95 -18.95
C GLU A 149 2.82 4.63 -18.76
N TYR A 150 3.18 3.92 -17.68
CA TYR A 150 4.57 3.65 -17.29
C TYR A 150 5.10 2.24 -17.67
N ARG A 151 4.52 1.58 -18.68
CA ARG A 151 4.94 0.21 -19.11
C ARG A 151 6.42 0.18 -19.58
N VAL A 152 7.32 -0.71 -19.14
CA VAL A 152 7.23 -2.10 -18.62
C VAL A 152 8.45 -2.45 -17.72
N PRO A 153 8.30 -3.07 -16.53
CA PRO A 153 9.39 -3.80 -15.89
C PRO A 153 9.40 -5.26 -16.36
N LEU A 154 10.56 -5.75 -16.77
CA LEU A 154 10.75 -7.16 -17.14
C LEU A 154 10.94 -8.00 -15.86
N ILE A 155 9.84 -8.45 -15.25
CA ILE A 155 9.89 -9.33 -14.06
C ILE A 155 9.79 -10.80 -14.50
N LYS A 156 10.85 -11.58 -14.27
CA LYS A 156 10.86 -13.03 -14.50
C LYS A 156 10.57 -13.75 -13.19
N HIS A 157 9.47 -14.50 -13.15
CA HIS A 157 9.15 -15.38 -12.03
C HIS A 157 9.93 -16.69 -12.16
N VAL A 158 10.54 -17.15 -11.07
CA VAL A 158 11.14 -18.49 -10.96
C VAL A 158 10.34 -19.24 -9.90
N GLN A 159 9.62 -20.29 -10.32
CA GLN A 159 8.95 -21.20 -9.41
C GLN A 159 9.86 -22.39 -9.13
N LEU A 160 10.06 -22.70 -7.85
CA LEU A 160 10.70 -23.95 -7.46
C LEU A 160 9.67 -25.10 -7.55
N PRO A 161 10.07 -26.32 -7.94
CA PRO A 161 9.20 -27.48 -7.88
C PRO A 161 8.72 -27.66 -6.44
N ARG A 162 7.40 -27.71 -6.24
CA ARG A 162 6.83 -28.22 -4.99
C ARG A 162 6.87 -29.74 -5.07
N GLY A 163 7.57 -30.39 -4.16
CA GLY A 163 7.46 -31.84 -4.00
C GLY A 163 6.02 -32.20 -3.70
N ASN A 164 5.48 -33.23 -4.36
CA ASN A 164 4.24 -33.85 -3.93
C ASN A 164 4.55 -34.61 -2.64
N ASP A 165 4.05 -34.12 -1.52
CA ASP A 165 3.80 -34.96 -0.33
C ASP A 165 2.45 -35.66 -0.51
#